data_AF-A0A2Z6QI55-F1
#
_entry.id   AF-A0A2Z6QI55-F1
#
_cell.length_a   1.000
_cell.length_b   1.000
_cell.length_c   1.000
_cell.angle_alpha   90.00
_cell.angle_beta   90.00
_cell.angle_gamma   90.00
#
_symmetry.space_group_name_H-M   'P 1'
#
loop_
_entity.id
_entity.type
_entity.pdbx_description
1 polymer ?
#
loop_
_entity_poly.entity_id
_entity_poly.type
_entity_poly.pdbx_seq_one_letter_code
_entity_poly.pdbx_strand_id
1 'polypeptide(L)'
;MSTQFLSKLSQNFIELLGDDEYYDITIEVGEDPNIKILRAHMNILCYRSPYLRRVLVSNKKNKDNVLAHIKLPNISPEVFQIILKYIYGGILSLSGQDNSEIIKILLAADELLLQELVDYLQKYLIETKSEWMEQHFELIHRTSSQSNSLLNLQLLSFDHLF
;
A
#
# COMPACT_ATOMS: atom_id res chain seq x y z
N MET A 1 17.57 17.24 -25.57
CA MET A 1 16.28 17.40 -24.89
C MET A 1 15.58 16.05 -24.88
N SER A 2 14.95 15.66 -23.78
CA SER A 2 14.17 14.42 -23.67
C SER A 2 12.68 14.75 -23.52
N THR A 3 11.82 14.05 -24.26
CA THR A 3 10.36 14.10 -24.11
C THR A 3 9.93 12.89 -23.31
N GLN A 4 9.07 13.10 -22.30
CA GLN A 4 8.61 12.04 -21.40
C GLN A 4 7.19 11.60 -21.77
N PHE A 5 6.97 10.27 -21.86
CA PHE A 5 5.66 9.66 -22.16
C PHE A 5 5.15 8.81 -20.98
N LEU A 6 5.30 9.32 -19.75
CA LEU A 6 5.05 8.56 -18.53
C LEU A 6 3.58 8.23 -18.30
N SER A 7 2.65 9.12 -18.69
CA SER A 7 1.21 8.89 -18.47
C SER A 7 0.69 7.68 -19.25
N LYS A 8 1.11 7.50 -20.52
CA LYS A 8 0.70 6.33 -21.30
C LYS A 8 1.34 5.05 -20.77
N LEU A 9 2.62 5.11 -20.37
CA LEU A 9 3.32 3.99 -19.74
C LEU A 9 2.61 3.54 -18.45
N SER A 10 2.27 4.49 -17.56
CA SER A 10 1.50 4.24 -16.34
C SER A 10 0.16 3.57 -16.65
N GLN A 11 -0.60 4.10 -17.62
CA GLN A 11 -1.87 3.53 -18.03
C GLN A 11 -1.72 2.10 -18.57
N ASN A 12 -0.66 1.81 -19.34
CA ASN A 12 -0.40 0.46 -19.84
C ASN A 12 -0.08 -0.53 -18.71
N PHE A 13 0.59 -0.11 -17.64
CA PHE A 13 0.78 -0.98 -16.47
C PHE A 13 -0.52 -1.19 -15.67
N ILE A 14 -1.40 -0.20 -15.60
CA ILE A 14 -2.74 -0.39 -15.02
C ILE A 14 -3.59 -1.35 -15.86
N GLU A 15 -3.50 -1.26 -17.19
CA GLU A 15 -4.13 -2.23 -18.10
C GLU A 15 -3.60 -3.64 -17.85
N LEU A 16 -2.26 -3.80 -17.72
CA LEU A 16 -1.62 -5.08 -17.39
C LEU A 16 -2.09 -5.66 -16.05
N LEU A 17 -2.36 -4.82 -15.03
CA LEU A 17 -2.89 -5.28 -13.74
C LEU A 17 -4.31 -5.87 -13.88
N GLY A 18 -5.11 -5.36 -14.81
CA GLY A 18 -6.46 -5.86 -15.08
C GLY A 18 -6.51 -7.06 -16.01
N ASP A 19 -5.38 -7.42 -16.61
CA ASP A 19 -5.26 -8.59 -17.47
C ASP A 19 -5.13 -9.87 -16.66
N ASP A 20 -5.71 -10.96 -17.15
CA ASP A 20 -5.60 -12.30 -16.58
C ASP A 20 -4.46 -13.11 -17.22
N GLU A 21 -3.69 -12.49 -18.10
CA GLU A 21 -2.52 -13.08 -18.78
C GLU A 21 -1.19 -12.74 -18.07
N TYR A 22 -0.16 -13.58 -18.27
CA TYR A 22 1.24 -13.37 -17.85
C TYR A 22 1.54 -13.16 -16.35
N TYR A 23 0.54 -13.29 -15.47
CA TYR A 23 0.77 -13.27 -14.02
C TYR A 23 1.67 -14.44 -13.59
N ASP A 24 2.62 -14.16 -12.70
CA ASP A 24 3.57 -15.14 -12.14
C ASP A 24 3.44 -15.28 -10.62
N ILE A 25 2.46 -14.58 -10.02
CA ILE A 25 2.16 -14.64 -8.59
C ILE A 25 0.65 -14.47 -8.32
N THR A 26 0.19 -15.15 -7.26
CA THR A 26 -1.09 -14.87 -6.59
C THR A 26 -0.88 -14.27 -5.19
N ILE A 27 -1.75 -13.35 -4.81
CA ILE A 27 -1.74 -12.66 -3.52
C ILE A 27 -3.09 -12.86 -2.86
N GLU A 28 -3.12 -13.58 -1.74
CA GLU A 28 -4.30 -13.69 -0.89
C GLU A 28 -4.30 -12.52 0.09
N VAL A 29 -5.37 -11.73 0.10
CA VAL A 29 -5.54 -10.55 0.95
C VAL A 29 -6.82 -10.64 1.77
N GLY A 30 -6.77 -10.09 2.98
CA GLY A 30 -7.84 -10.12 3.96
C GLY A 30 -7.86 -11.38 4.83
N GLU A 31 -8.83 -11.43 5.74
CA GLU A 31 -9.11 -12.54 6.63
C GLU A 31 -10.57 -13.00 6.46
N ASP A 32 -10.86 -14.24 6.86
CA ASP A 32 -12.20 -14.83 6.76
C ASP A 32 -13.26 -13.94 7.46
N PRO A 33 -14.42 -13.68 6.83
CA PRO A 33 -14.90 -14.22 5.53
C PRO A 33 -14.51 -13.37 4.30
N ASN A 34 -13.75 -12.30 4.46
CA ASN A 34 -13.46 -11.29 3.44
C ASN A 34 -12.09 -11.51 2.76
N ILE A 35 -11.84 -12.74 2.30
CA ILE A 35 -10.60 -13.09 1.59
C ILE A 35 -10.78 -12.89 0.09
N LYS A 36 -9.77 -12.33 -0.57
CA LYS A 36 -9.68 -12.26 -2.04
C LYS A 36 -8.31 -12.72 -2.52
N ILE A 37 -8.30 -13.46 -3.63
CA ILE A 37 -7.07 -13.82 -4.33
C ILE A 37 -6.92 -12.91 -5.54
N LEU A 38 -5.77 -12.24 -5.63
CA LEU A 38 -5.43 -11.30 -6.70
C LEU A 38 -4.23 -11.82 -7.49
N ARG A 39 -4.24 -11.59 -8.80
CA ARG A 39 -3.14 -11.93 -9.70
C ARG A 39 -2.24 -10.71 -9.91
N ALA A 40 -0.94 -10.92 -10.01
CA ALA A 40 0.02 -9.84 -10.18
C ALA A 40 1.34 -10.34 -10.81
N HIS A 41 2.31 -9.42 -10.91
CA HIS A 41 3.60 -9.62 -11.56
C HIS A 41 4.74 -9.36 -10.57
N MET A 42 5.54 -10.39 -10.29
CA MET A 42 6.61 -10.36 -9.29
C MET A 42 7.62 -9.26 -9.55
N ASN A 43 7.98 -9.02 -10.82
CA ASN A 43 8.94 -7.99 -11.20
C ASN A 43 8.49 -6.59 -10.78
N ILE A 44 7.25 -6.20 -11.07
CA ILE A 44 6.70 -4.89 -10.69
C ILE A 44 6.66 -4.77 -9.16
N LEU A 45 6.10 -5.78 -8.48
CA LEU A 45 6.01 -5.79 -7.02
C LEU A 45 7.39 -5.66 -6.34
N CYS A 46 8.38 -6.43 -6.79
CA CYS A 46 9.73 -6.44 -6.21
C CYS A 46 10.45 -5.10 -6.37
N TYR A 47 10.19 -4.36 -7.45
CA TYR A 47 10.84 -3.07 -7.67
C TYR A 47 10.14 -1.89 -6.99
N ARG A 48 8.87 -2.06 -6.63
CA ARG A 48 8.08 -1.01 -5.96
C ARG A 48 7.98 -1.20 -4.45
N SER A 49 8.10 -2.43 -3.95
CA SER A 49 8.02 -2.75 -2.52
C SER A 49 9.25 -3.54 -2.04
N PRO A 50 10.08 -2.98 -1.15
CA PRO A 50 11.16 -3.71 -0.49
C PRO A 50 10.66 -4.91 0.34
N TYR A 51 9.49 -4.79 0.96
CA TYR A 51 8.86 -5.88 1.71
C TYR A 51 8.56 -7.06 0.77
N LEU A 52 7.79 -6.82 -0.30
CA LEU A 52 7.41 -7.85 -1.25
C LEU A 52 8.63 -8.47 -1.93
N ARG A 53 9.66 -7.67 -2.24
CA ARG A 53 10.95 -8.21 -2.73
C ARG A 53 11.53 -9.25 -1.78
N ARG A 54 11.61 -8.95 -0.48
CA ARG A 54 12.17 -9.90 0.52
C ARG A 54 11.34 -11.17 0.61
N VAL A 55 10.01 -11.04 0.66
CA VAL A 55 9.09 -12.20 0.72
C VAL A 55 9.25 -13.09 -0.53
N LEU A 56 9.31 -12.48 -1.71
CA LEU A 56 9.37 -13.20 -2.98
C LEU A 56 10.72 -13.84 -3.26
N VAL A 57 11.83 -13.21 -2.87
CA VAL A 57 13.17 -13.81 -2.97
C VAL A 57 13.28 -15.05 -2.08
N SER A 58 12.72 -15.01 -0.87
CA SER A 58 12.68 -16.17 0.03
C SER A 58 11.85 -17.32 -0.55
N ASN A 59 10.72 -17.01 -1.20
CA ASN A 59 9.86 -18.01 -1.83
C ASN A 59 10.52 -18.69 -3.04
N LYS A 60 11.29 -17.97 -3.87
CA LYS A 60 12.00 -18.54 -5.02
C LYS A 60 13.04 -19.60 -4.65
N LYS A 61 13.61 -19.54 -3.44
CA LYS A 61 14.62 -20.51 -2.99
C LYS A 61 14.03 -21.88 -2.64
N ASN A 62 12.71 -21.98 -2.47
CA ASN A 62 12.07 -23.14 -1.85
C ASN A 62 11.21 -23.99 -2.79
N LYS A 63 10.98 -23.58 -4.05
CA LYS A 63 10.06 -24.29 -4.96
C LYS A 63 10.49 -24.25 -6.42
N ASP A 64 10.81 -25.40 -6.98
CA ASP A 64 10.90 -25.61 -8.43
C ASP A 64 9.48 -25.71 -9.01
N ASN A 65 9.12 -24.80 -9.92
CA ASN A 65 7.91 -24.80 -10.77
C ASN A 65 6.52 -24.55 -10.14
N VAL A 66 6.39 -24.17 -8.87
CA VAL A 66 5.09 -23.75 -8.30
C VAL A 66 4.92 -22.24 -8.42
N LEU A 67 3.77 -21.81 -8.97
CA LEU A 67 3.36 -20.40 -9.01
C LEU A 67 3.54 -19.74 -7.63
N ALA A 68 4.15 -18.56 -7.58
CA ALA A 68 4.37 -17.87 -6.32
C ALA A 68 3.04 -17.51 -5.66
N HIS A 69 2.98 -17.65 -4.33
CA HIS A 69 1.80 -17.31 -3.54
C HIS A 69 2.22 -16.61 -2.25
N ILE A 70 1.57 -15.49 -1.94
CA ILE A 70 1.79 -14.74 -0.69
C ILE A 70 0.44 -14.44 -0.02
N LYS A 71 0.47 -14.29 1.30
CA LYS A 71 -0.70 -13.94 2.11
C LYS A 71 -0.45 -12.62 2.84
N LEU A 72 -1.45 -11.72 2.81
CA LEU A 72 -1.45 -10.43 3.48
C LEU A 72 -2.77 -10.29 4.27
N PRO A 73 -2.91 -11.00 5.40
CA PRO A 73 -4.16 -11.05 6.15
C PRO A 73 -4.56 -9.69 6.75
N ASN A 74 -3.58 -8.87 7.13
CA ASN A 74 -3.81 -7.57 7.77
C ASN A 74 -4.32 -6.48 6.82
N ILE A 75 -4.38 -6.75 5.51
CA ILE A 75 -4.76 -5.77 4.48
C ILE A 75 -6.04 -6.24 3.80
N SER A 76 -7.09 -5.43 3.87
CA SER A 76 -8.36 -5.75 3.21
C SER A 76 -8.23 -5.79 1.68
N PRO A 77 -9.10 -6.55 0.99
CA PRO A 77 -9.12 -6.58 -0.48
C PRO A 77 -9.28 -5.21 -1.13
N GLU A 78 -10.05 -4.31 -0.53
CA GLU A 78 -10.33 -2.97 -1.03
C GLU A 78 -9.10 -2.06 -0.92
N VAL A 79 -8.46 -2.04 0.26
CA VAL A 79 -7.22 -1.28 0.50
C VAL A 79 -6.12 -1.77 -0.41
N PHE A 80 -5.94 -3.10 -0.53
CA PHE A 80 -4.87 -3.64 -1.35
C PHE A 80 -5.06 -3.35 -2.84
N GLN A 81 -6.31 -3.26 -3.33
CA GLN A 81 -6.56 -2.84 -4.72
C GLN A 81 -6.11 -1.39 -4.98
N ILE A 82 -6.30 -0.48 -4.01
CA ILE A 82 -5.80 0.90 -4.11
C ILE A 82 -4.27 0.90 -4.14
N ILE A 83 -3.64 0.12 -3.26
CA ILE A 83 -2.18 -0.03 -3.21
C ILE A 83 -1.63 -0.62 -4.50
N LEU A 84 -2.28 -1.63 -5.09
CA LEU A 84 -1.85 -2.21 -6.37
C LEU A 84 -1.90 -1.19 -7.51
N LYS A 85 -2.94 -0.35 -7.58
CA LYS A 85 -2.99 0.74 -8.57
C LYS A 85 -1.86 1.74 -8.39
N TYR A 86 -1.51 2.07 -7.14
CA TYR A 86 -0.33 2.88 -6.86
C TYR A 86 0.98 2.18 -7.28
N ILE A 87 1.13 0.88 -7.00
CA ILE A 87 2.33 0.12 -7.36
C ILE A 87 2.53 0.09 -8.89
N TYR A 88 1.48 -0.17 -9.66
CA TYR A 88 1.56 -0.33 -11.11
C TYR A 88 1.58 1.01 -11.85
N GLY A 89 0.67 1.91 -11.52
CA GLY A 89 0.48 3.16 -12.25
C GLY A 89 1.09 4.39 -11.57
N GLY A 90 1.50 4.30 -10.31
CA GLY A 90 1.83 5.49 -9.52
C GLY A 90 0.59 6.36 -9.23
N ILE A 91 -0.62 5.79 -9.32
CA ILE A 91 -1.88 6.51 -9.15
C ILE A 91 -2.48 6.15 -7.79
N LEU A 92 -2.69 7.16 -6.96
CA LEU A 92 -3.42 7.06 -5.70
C LEU A 92 -4.77 7.78 -5.85
N SER A 93 -5.87 7.04 -5.62
CA SER A 93 -7.22 7.61 -5.62
C SER A 93 -7.80 7.55 -4.21
N LEU A 94 -7.86 8.72 -3.56
CA LEU A 94 -8.49 8.89 -2.23
C LEU A 94 -9.93 9.42 -2.34
N SER A 95 -10.41 9.69 -3.56
CA SER A 95 -11.76 10.19 -3.79
C SER A 95 -12.80 9.18 -3.33
N GLY A 96 -13.71 9.61 -2.43
CA GLY A 96 -14.75 8.76 -1.88
C GLY A 96 -14.31 7.84 -0.74
N GLN A 97 -13.03 7.88 -0.35
CA GLN A 97 -12.54 7.18 0.84
C GLN A 97 -12.82 8.03 2.08
N ASP A 98 -13.32 7.41 3.15
CA ASP A 98 -13.41 8.08 4.45
C ASP A 98 -12.02 8.15 5.12
N ASN A 99 -11.91 8.97 6.16
CA ASN A 99 -10.62 9.18 6.82
C ASN A 99 -10.09 7.91 7.51
N SER A 100 -10.97 7.01 7.98
CA SER A 100 -10.54 5.73 8.56
C SER A 100 -9.93 4.82 7.49
N GLU A 101 -10.52 4.80 6.30
CA GLU A 101 -10.01 4.04 5.17
C GLU A 101 -8.67 4.58 4.69
N ILE A 102 -8.47 5.90 4.68
CA ILE A 102 -7.16 6.54 4.39
C ILE A 102 -6.11 6.10 5.41
N ILE A 103 -6.45 5.99 6.69
CA ILE A 103 -5.54 5.46 7.72
C ILE A 103 -5.20 3.99 7.46
N LYS A 104 -6.17 3.16 7.04
CA LYS A 104 -5.87 1.77 6.65
C LYS A 104 -4.95 1.68 5.43
N ILE A 105 -5.13 2.56 4.44
CA ILE A 105 -4.22 2.66 3.29
C ILE A 105 -2.81 3.04 3.75
N LEU A 106 -2.68 4.00 4.69
CA LEU A 106 -1.39 4.38 5.28
C LEU A 106 -0.71 3.21 5.99
N LEU A 107 -1.45 2.47 6.82
CA LEU A 107 -0.93 1.28 7.52
C LEU A 107 -0.49 0.18 6.54
N ALA A 108 -1.28 -0.08 5.50
CA ALA A 108 -0.91 -1.04 4.45
C ALA A 108 0.33 -0.58 3.66
N ALA A 109 0.44 0.71 3.36
CA ALA A 109 1.61 1.28 2.70
C ALA A 109 2.88 1.12 3.54
N ASP A 110 2.77 1.31 4.85
CA ASP A 110 3.85 1.08 5.80
C ASP A 110 4.25 -0.40 5.90
N GLU A 111 3.28 -1.31 6.08
CA GLU A 111 3.55 -2.76 6.13
C GLU A 111 4.30 -3.24 4.88
N LEU A 112 3.94 -2.68 3.72
CA LEU A 112 4.55 -2.98 2.42
C LEU A 112 5.82 -2.16 2.13
N LEU A 113 6.26 -1.31 3.06
CA LEU A 113 7.43 -0.44 2.96
C LEU A 113 7.43 0.48 1.72
N LEU A 114 6.27 1.07 1.43
CA LEU A 114 6.05 2.01 0.33
C LEU A 114 6.29 3.46 0.80
N GLN A 115 7.55 3.81 1.11
CA GLN A 115 7.88 5.07 1.79
C GLN A 115 7.34 6.33 1.11
N GLU A 116 7.43 6.40 -0.23
CA GLU A 116 6.89 7.53 -1.01
C GLU A 116 5.39 7.75 -0.72
N LEU A 117 4.62 6.66 -0.65
CA LEU A 117 3.19 6.71 -0.35
C LEU A 117 2.93 7.04 1.12
N VAL A 118 3.72 6.48 2.04
CA VAL A 118 3.65 6.77 3.48
C VAL A 118 3.87 8.26 3.75
N ASP A 119 4.91 8.85 3.17
CA ASP A 119 5.23 10.27 3.34
C ASP A 119 4.10 11.16 2.80
N TYR A 120 3.59 10.84 1.62
CA TYR A 120 2.46 11.56 1.02
C TYR A 120 1.21 11.50 1.89
N LEU A 121 0.82 10.31 2.34
CA LEU A 121 -0.40 10.10 3.12
C LEU A 121 -0.34 10.77 4.49
N GLN A 122 0.81 10.70 5.17
CA GLN A 122 1.01 11.45 6.41
C GLN A 122 0.82 12.95 6.16
N LYS A 123 1.52 13.51 5.17
CA LYS A 123 1.38 14.94 4.83
C LYS A 123 -0.06 15.32 4.51
N TYR A 124 -0.75 14.52 3.70
CA TYR A 124 -2.14 14.73 3.33
C TYR A 124 -3.08 14.78 4.55
N LEU A 125 -2.95 13.82 5.47
CA LEU A 125 -3.76 13.76 6.68
C LEU A 125 -3.52 14.99 7.57
N ILE A 126 -2.26 15.39 7.73
CA ILE A 126 -1.87 16.55 8.53
C ILE A 126 -2.42 17.85 7.97
N GLU A 127 -2.23 18.07 6.66
CA GLU A 127 -2.59 19.34 6.03
C GLU A 127 -4.09 19.47 5.77
N THR A 128 -4.80 18.36 5.55
CA THR A 128 -6.21 18.41 5.09
C THR A 128 -7.22 17.84 6.08
N LYS A 129 -6.78 17.04 7.07
CA LYS A 129 -7.66 16.32 8.02
C LYS A 129 -7.29 16.59 9.49
N SER A 130 -6.57 17.67 9.79
CA SER A 130 -6.13 18.01 11.15
C SER A 130 -7.27 17.99 12.19
N GLU A 131 -8.38 18.68 11.93
CA GLU A 131 -9.53 18.72 12.84
C GLU A 131 -10.12 17.32 13.11
N TRP A 132 -10.20 16.48 12.08
CA TRP A 132 -10.66 15.10 12.24
C TRP A 132 -9.68 14.27 13.07
N MET A 133 -8.37 14.45 12.85
CA MET A 133 -7.33 13.77 13.62
C MET A 133 -7.35 14.17 15.10
N GLU A 134 -7.58 15.45 15.41
CA GLU A 134 -7.74 15.93 16.79
C GLU A 134 -8.93 15.24 17.47
N GLN A 135 -10.06 15.13 16.78
CA GLN A 135 -11.25 14.43 17.29
C GLN A 135 -11.03 12.92 17.45
N HIS A 136 -10.08 12.33 16.72
CA HIS A 136 -9.78 10.90 16.72
C HIS A 136 -8.36 10.62 17.22
N PHE A 137 -7.87 11.44 18.16
CA PHE A 137 -6.49 11.41 18.64
C PHE A 137 -6.04 10.03 19.13
N GLU A 138 -6.86 9.33 19.91
CA GLU A 138 -6.51 7.99 20.43
C GLU A 138 -6.24 6.99 19.31
N LEU A 139 -7.03 7.05 18.23
CA LEU A 139 -6.84 6.21 17.05
C LEU A 139 -5.50 6.57 16.38
N ILE A 140 -5.25 7.85 16.13
CA ILE A 140 -4.02 8.33 15.49
C ILE A 140 -2.78 7.97 16.30
N HIS A 141 -2.81 8.20 17.62
CA HIS A 141 -1.72 7.84 18.52
C HIS A 141 -1.47 6.33 18.54
N ARG A 142 -2.52 5.51 18.61
CA ARG A 142 -2.36 4.05 18.53
C ARG A 142 -1.74 3.64 17.20
N THR A 143 -2.24 4.15 16.08
CA THR A 143 -1.71 3.89 14.73
C THR A 143 -0.25 4.30 14.62
N SER A 144 0.10 5.52 15.05
CA SER A 144 1.46 6.04 14.93
C SER A 144 2.45 5.26 15.81
N SER A 145 2.03 4.79 16.99
CA SER A 145 2.86 3.99 17.89
C SER A 145 3.17 2.58 17.38
N GLN A 146 2.39 2.05 16.43
CA GLN A 146 2.57 0.71 15.88
C GLN A 146 3.70 0.64 14.84
N SER A 147 4.17 1.79 14.34
CA SER A 147 5.20 1.83 13.31
C SER A 147 6.17 2.99 13.47
N ASN A 148 7.46 2.67 13.36
CA ASN A 148 8.55 3.65 13.39
C ASN A 148 8.63 4.52 12.12
N SER A 149 7.90 4.21 11.04
CA SER A 149 7.89 5.00 9.81
C SER A 149 6.89 6.17 9.84
N LEU A 150 5.95 6.14 10.79
CA LEU A 150 4.86 7.11 10.92
C LEU A 150 5.26 8.33 11.78
N LEU A 151 6.50 8.78 11.63
CA LEU A 151 7.12 9.80 12.49
C LEU A 151 6.36 11.12 12.49
N ASN A 152 5.79 11.54 11.36
CA ASN A 152 5.07 12.82 11.29
C ASN A 152 3.76 12.76 12.11
N LEU A 153 3.07 11.62 12.10
CA LEU A 153 1.89 11.42 12.95
C LEU A 153 2.26 11.24 14.42
N GLN A 154 3.41 10.64 14.72
CA GLN A 154 3.93 10.56 16.09
C GLN A 154 4.20 11.95 16.66
N LEU A 155 4.88 12.83 15.91
CA LEU A 155 5.21 14.19 16.35
C LEU A 155 3.96 15.01 16.71
N LEU A 156 2.91 14.95 15.89
CA LEU A 156 1.63 15.60 16.22
C LEU A 156 0.98 15.05 17.48
N SER A 157 1.13 13.76 17.75
CA SER A 157 0.58 13.19 18.98
C SER A 157 1.24 13.71 20.25
N PHE A 158 2.49 14.21 20.16
CA PHE A 158 3.20 14.83 21.28
C PHE A 158 2.88 16.32 21.45
N ASP A 159 2.57 17.04 20.37
CA ASP A 159 2.25 18.48 20.44
C ASP A 159 0.91 18.77 21.15
N HIS A 160 -0.02 17.81 21.15
CA HIS A 160 -1.31 17.93 21.87
C HIS A 160 -1.27 17.46 23.34
N LEU A 161 -0.11 17.03 23.85
CA LEU A 161 0.07 16.61 25.25
C LEU A 161 0.49 17.76 26.20
N PHE A 162 0.57 19.00 25.70
CA PHE A 162 0.94 20.19 26.47
C PHE A 162 -0.04 21.36 26.25
#